data_AF-A0A0A8Y1M7-F1
#
_entry.id   AF-A0A0A8Y1M7-F1
#
_cell.length_a   1.000
_cell.length_b   1.000
_cell.length_c   1.000
_cell.angle_alpha   90.00
_cell.angle_beta   90.00
_cell.angle_gamma   90.00
#
_symmetry.space_group_name_H-M   'P 1'
#
loop_
_entity.id
_entity.type
_entity.pdbx_description
1 polymer ?
#
loop_
_entity_poly.entity_id
_entity_poly.type
_entity_poly.pdbx_seq_one_letter_code
_entity_poly.pdbx_strand_id
1 'polypeptide(L)'
;MEGDDACGYYSAQIKFYKDVVEYEMQRTCQKGITVLEKYLIPSCSAAEQSVMVHKMLGDLCWYQYELTVETNKLSLLDKAVTAYQEACTISQSLCAAHPMKLSVHLNLSALY
;
A
#
# COMPACT_ATOMS: atom_id res chain seq x y z
N MET A 1 -13.09 -29.46 32.67
CA MET A 1 -12.34 -29.71 31.41
C MET A 1 -13.03 -29.15 30.17
N GLU A 2 -14.25 -28.58 30.24
CA GLU A 2 -14.94 -27.98 29.07
C GLU A 2 -14.52 -26.54 28.74
N GLY A 3 -13.84 -25.84 29.65
CA GLY A 3 -13.47 -24.42 29.49
C GLY A 3 -12.26 -24.14 28.58
N ASP A 4 -11.26 -25.03 28.57
CA ASP A 4 -10.06 -24.85 27.73
C ASP A 4 -10.32 -25.14 26.25
N ASP A 5 -11.23 -26.08 25.96
CA ASP A 5 -11.54 -26.53 24.59
C ASP A 5 -12.31 -25.45 23.80
N ALA A 6 -13.19 -24.70 24.49
CA ALA A 6 -13.90 -23.56 23.91
C ALA A 6 -12.96 -22.38 23.60
N CYS A 7 -11.97 -22.11 24.46
CA CYS A 7 -10.99 -21.04 24.24
C CYS A 7 -10.13 -21.32 23.00
N GLY A 8 -9.67 -22.57 22.84
CA GLY A 8 -8.93 -23.01 21.66
C GLY A 8 -9.76 -22.90 20.37
N TYR A 9 -11.03 -23.28 20.42
CA TYR A 9 -11.95 -23.18 19.28
C TYR A 9 -12.15 -21.73 18.79
N TYR A 10 -12.43 -20.79 19.68
CA TYR A 10 -12.63 -19.39 19.30
C TYR A 10 -11.33 -18.75 18.76
N SER A 11 -10.18 -19.08 19.37
CA SER A 11 -8.89 -18.62 18.89
C SER A 11 -8.60 -19.10 17.45
N ALA A 12 -8.91 -20.36 17.16
CA ALA A 12 -8.77 -20.92 15.80
C ALA A 12 -9.71 -20.25 14.79
N GLN A 13 -10.96 -19.98 15.17
CA GLN A 13 -11.91 -19.26 14.31
C GLN A 13 -11.46 -17.83 14.02
N ILE A 14 -11.03 -17.08 15.04
CA ILE A 14 -10.52 -15.71 14.88
C ILE A 14 -9.33 -15.69 13.94
N LYS A 15 -8.39 -16.63 14.12
CA LYS A 15 -7.23 -16.76 13.23
C LYS A 15 -7.66 -17.05 11.79
N PHE A 16 -8.57 -18.00 11.59
CA PHE A 16 -9.07 -18.33 10.25
C PHE A 16 -9.69 -17.12 9.55
N TYR A 17 -10.57 -16.37 10.22
CA TYR A 17 -11.19 -15.18 9.63
C TYR A 17 -10.16 -14.09 9.34
N LYS A 18 -9.18 -13.89 10.24
CA LYS A 18 -8.07 -12.97 10.01
C LYS A 18 -7.29 -13.36 8.74
N ASP A 19 -6.90 -14.63 8.61
CA ASP A 19 -6.12 -15.12 7.47
C ASP A 19 -6.89 -14.94 6.13
N VAL A 20 -8.22 -15.14 6.14
CA VAL A 20 -9.08 -14.89 4.96
C VAL A 20 -9.11 -13.41 4.58
N VAL A 21 -9.25 -12.51 5.54
CA VAL A 21 -9.25 -11.07 5.29
C VAL A 21 -7.89 -10.60 4.77
N GLU A 22 -6.79 -11.02 5.41
CA GLU A 22 -5.44 -10.68 4.98
C GLU A 22 -5.15 -11.17 3.56
N TYR A 23 -5.59 -12.39 3.22
CA TYR A 23 -5.46 -12.94 1.88
C TYR A 23 -6.19 -12.10 0.81
N GLU A 24 -7.45 -11.75 1.03
CA GLU A 24 -8.22 -10.96 0.05
C GLU A 24 -7.70 -9.51 -0.05
N MET A 25 -7.22 -8.93 1.05
CA MET A 25 -6.58 -7.61 1.03
C MET A 25 -5.27 -7.63 0.23
N GLN A 26 -4.38 -8.60 0.47
CA GLN A 26 -3.14 -8.76 -0.29
C GLN A 26 -3.42 -8.95 -1.79
N ARG A 27 -4.38 -9.81 -2.12
CA ARG A 27 -4.80 -10.07 -3.51
C ARG A 27 -5.34 -8.82 -4.19
N THR A 28 -6.10 -8.00 -3.47
CA THR A 28 -6.64 -6.73 -3.98
C THR A 28 -5.55 -5.70 -4.20
N CYS A 29 -4.61 -5.57 -3.26
CA CYS A 29 -3.45 -4.69 -3.41
C CYS A 29 -2.61 -5.08 -4.63
N GLN A 30 -2.32 -6.37 -4.79
CA GLN A 30 -1.55 -6.88 -5.94
C GLN A 30 -2.21 -6.58 -7.28
N LYS A 31 -3.54 -6.72 -7.37
CA LYS A 31 -4.30 -6.34 -8.58
C LYS A 31 -4.18 -4.84 -8.85
N GLY A 32 -4.33 -4.00 -7.82
CA GLY A 32 -4.20 -2.54 -7.95
C GLY A 32 -2.81 -2.11 -8.41
N ILE A 33 -1.76 -2.68 -7.80
CA ILE A 33 -0.36 -2.46 -8.20
C ILE A 33 -0.17 -2.81 -9.68
N THR A 34 -0.65 -3.99 -10.10
CA THR A 34 -0.53 -4.43 -11.50
C THR A 34 -1.24 -3.47 -12.47
N VAL A 35 -2.41 -2.96 -12.10
CA VAL A 35 -3.15 -2.00 -12.93
C VAL A 35 -2.41 -0.67 -13.04
N LEU A 36 -1.86 -0.18 -11.92
CA LEU A 36 -1.08 1.05 -11.89
C LEU A 36 0.17 0.94 -12.75
N GLU A 37 1.02 -0.07 -12.50
CA GLU A 37 2.30 -0.26 -13.20
C GLU A 37 2.11 -0.51 -14.71
N LYS A 38 1.15 -1.37 -15.08
CA LYS A 38 1.01 -1.82 -16.47
C LYS A 38 0.22 -0.86 -17.36
N TYR A 39 -0.74 -0.12 -16.81
CA TYR A 39 -1.68 0.65 -17.62
C TYR A 39 -1.73 2.13 -17.23
N LEU A 40 -1.85 2.46 -15.94
CA LEU A 40 -2.10 3.86 -15.55
C LEU A 40 -0.83 4.71 -15.57
N ILE A 41 0.28 4.22 -15.01
CA ILE A 41 1.56 4.95 -15.01
C ILE A 41 2.01 5.28 -16.44
N PRO A 42 2.02 4.33 -17.41
CA PRO A 42 2.40 4.64 -18.79
C PRO A 42 1.44 5.59 -19.51
N SER A 43 0.18 5.69 -19.06
CA SER A 43 -0.85 6.51 -19.70
C SER A 43 -0.93 7.93 -19.14
N CYS A 44 -0.26 8.24 -18.02
CA CYS A 44 -0.31 9.55 -17.39
C CYS A 44 0.60 10.54 -18.13
N SER A 45 0.01 11.65 -18.62
CA SER A 45 0.76 12.74 -19.26
C SER A 45 0.81 14.00 -18.40
N ALA A 46 -0.17 14.21 -17.51
CA ALA A 46 -0.23 15.38 -16.64
C ALA A 46 0.48 15.12 -15.32
N ALA A 47 1.24 16.10 -14.82
CA ALA A 47 1.98 16.00 -13.56
C ALA A 47 1.07 15.62 -12.38
N GLU A 48 -0.13 16.19 -12.31
CA GLU A 48 -1.12 15.84 -11.29
C GLU A 48 -1.48 14.34 -11.34
N GLN A 49 -1.87 13.84 -12.51
CA GLN A 49 -2.23 12.42 -12.68
C GLN A 49 -1.05 11.52 -12.30
N SER A 50 0.16 11.88 -12.73
CA SER A 50 1.38 11.14 -12.40
C SER A 50 1.64 11.10 -10.89
N VAL A 51 1.50 12.22 -10.16
CA VAL A 51 1.62 12.24 -8.69
C VAL A 51 0.59 11.32 -8.06
N MET A 52 -0.67 11.37 -8.53
CA MET A 52 -1.75 10.56 -7.99
C MET A 52 -1.46 9.06 -8.13
N VAL A 53 -1.06 8.60 -9.32
CA VAL A 53 -0.84 7.17 -9.57
C VAL A 53 0.39 6.62 -8.85
N HIS A 54 1.47 7.40 -8.75
CA HIS A 54 2.67 6.97 -8.01
C HIS A 54 2.42 6.98 -6.49
N LYS A 55 1.66 7.96 -5.98
CA LYS A 55 1.20 7.95 -4.58
C LYS A 55 0.36 6.70 -4.30
N MET A 56 -0.61 6.38 -5.16
CA MET A 56 -1.44 5.17 -5.02
C MET A 56 -0.61 3.89 -5.07
N LEU A 57 0.44 3.84 -5.90
CA LEU A 57 1.37 2.71 -5.93
C LEU A 57 2.11 2.56 -4.59
N GLY A 58 2.57 3.67 -4.01
CA GLY A 58 3.18 3.71 -2.69
C GLY A 58 2.24 3.21 -1.59
N ASP A 59 0.99 3.70 -1.58
CA ASP A 59 -0.05 3.28 -0.63
C ASP A 59 -0.28 1.76 -0.71
N LEU A 60 -0.49 1.21 -1.91
CA LEU A 60 -0.78 -0.23 -2.09
C LEU A 60 0.43 -1.13 -1.74
N CYS A 61 1.65 -0.72 -2.08
CA CYS A 61 2.86 -1.45 -1.69
C CYS A 61 3.02 -1.46 -0.16
N TRP A 62 2.72 -0.34 0.50
CA TRP A 62 2.78 -0.24 1.96
C TRP A 62 1.71 -1.10 2.64
N TYR A 63 0.46 -1.08 2.17
CA TYR A 63 -0.57 -1.99 2.70
C TYR A 63 -0.20 -3.46 2.51
N GLN A 64 0.39 -3.82 1.36
CA GLN A 64 0.87 -5.18 1.13
C GLN A 64 2.04 -5.54 2.08
N TYR A 65 2.93 -4.60 2.37
CA TYR A 65 3.99 -4.75 3.36
C TYR A 65 3.45 -5.02 4.77
N GLU A 66 2.43 -4.26 5.21
CA GLU A 66 1.83 -4.41 6.54
C GLU A 66 1.18 -5.78 6.72
N LEU A 67 0.58 -6.32 5.66
CA LEU A 67 -0.07 -7.63 5.64
C LEU A 67 0.91 -8.80 5.45
N THR A 68 2.18 -8.54 5.10
CA THR A 68 3.16 -9.59 4.82
C THR A 68 3.97 -9.92 6.07
N VAL A 69 4.11 -11.22 6.37
CA VAL A 69 4.71 -11.67 7.63
C VAL A 69 6.24 -11.71 7.54
N GLU A 70 6.90 -12.33 6.54
CA GLU A 70 8.40 -12.35 6.52
C GLU A 70 9.08 -12.39 5.14
N THR A 71 8.62 -13.19 4.18
CA THR A 71 9.29 -13.25 2.86
C THR A 71 8.86 -12.10 1.95
N ASN A 72 9.83 -11.35 1.39
CA ASN A 72 9.63 -10.18 0.51
C ASN A 72 9.13 -8.89 1.18
N LYS A 73 9.16 -8.80 2.52
CA LYS A 73 8.71 -7.61 3.24
C LYS A 73 9.58 -6.38 2.91
N LEU A 74 10.90 -6.51 2.93
CA LEU A 74 11.80 -5.37 2.63
C LEU A 74 11.65 -4.85 1.19
N SER A 75 11.44 -5.73 0.21
CA SER A 75 11.28 -5.30 -1.18
C SER A 75 9.97 -4.54 -1.43
N LEU A 76 8.90 -4.87 -0.70
CA LEU A 76 7.64 -4.11 -0.75
C LEU A 76 7.81 -2.72 -0.12
N LEU A 77 8.56 -2.62 0.97
CA LEU A 77 8.88 -1.34 1.60
C LEU A 77 9.72 -0.46 0.66
N ASP A 78 10.78 -1.02 0.06
CA ASP A 78 11.62 -0.31 -0.90
C ASP A 78 10.82 0.19 -2.10
N LYS A 79 9.89 -0.63 -2.61
CA LYS A 79 8.95 -0.23 -3.66
C LYS A 79 8.04 0.91 -3.23
N ALA A 80 7.48 0.85 -2.03
CA ALA A 80 6.63 1.91 -1.50
C ALA A 80 7.40 3.23 -1.38
N VAL A 81 8.60 3.21 -0.79
CA VAL A 81 9.49 4.37 -0.66
C VAL A 81 9.85 4.94 -2.03
N THR A 82 10.23 4.09 -2.98
CA THR A 82 10.58 4.52 -4.35
C THR A 82 9.40 5.22 -5.03
N ALA A 83 8.21 4.63 -4.98
CA ALA A 83 7.00 5.21 -5.57
C ALA A 83 6.64 6.57 -4.95
N TYR A 84 6.78 6.72 -3.63
CA TYR A 84 6.57 8.00 -2.97
C TYR A 84 7.64 9.04 -3.32
N GLN A 85 8.91 8.64 -3.45
CA GLN A 85 9.99 9.55 -3.86
C GLN A 85 9.79 10.05 -5.29
N GLU A 86 9.35 9.18 -6.21
CA GLU A 86 8.96 9.56 -7.57
C GLU A 86 7.78 10.53 -7.55
N ALA A 87 6.73 10.22 -6.78
CA ALA A 87 5.58 11.11 -6.62
C ALA A 87 5.97 12.47 -6.02
N CYS A 88 6.86 12.51 -5.02
CA CYS A 88 7.40 13.74 -4.45
C CYS A 88 8.18 14.54 -5.49
N THR A 89 9.04 13.89 -6.28
CA THR A 89 9.83 14.54 -7.34
C THR A 89 8.92 15.19 -8.39
N ILE A 90 7.91 14.45 -8.88
CA ILE A 90 6.95 14.99 -9.85
C ILE A 90 6.14 16.13 -9.23
N SER A 91 5.76 16.02 -7.95
CA SER A 91 5.00 17.07 -7.26
C SER A 91 5.74 18.40 -7.11
N GLN A 92 7.06 18.43 -7.34
CA GLN A 92 7.84 19.67 -7.31
C GLN A 92 7.34 20.68 -8.36
N SER A 93 6.83 20.22 -9.50
CA SER A 93 6.25 21.09 -10.54
C SER A 93 4.89 21.69 -10.16
N LEU A 94 4.26 21.20 -9.09
CA LEU A 94 3.00 21.72 -8.58
C LEU A 94 3.25 22.86 -7.58
N CYS A 95 2.29 23.77 -7.47
CA CYS A 95 2.30 24.85 -6.48
C CYS A 95 2.47 24.29 -5.05
N ALA A 96 3.14 25.03 -4.17
CA ALA A 96 3.41 24.61 -2.80
C ALA A 96 2.14 24.24 -2.01
N ALA A 97 1.04 24.96 -2.22
CA ALA A 97 -0.25 24.71 -1.57
C ALA A 97 -1.13 23.67 -2.29
N HIS A 98 -0.62 23.03 -3.36
CA HIS A 98 -1.40 22.09 -4.14
C HIS A 98 -1.75 20.85 -3.29
N PRO A 99 -3.03 20.44 -3.19
CA PRO A 99 -3.45 19.35 -2.31
C PRO A 99 -2.69 18.05 -2.51
N MET A 100 -2.39 17.67 -3.76
CA MET A 100 -1.63 16.44 -4.03
C MET A 100 -0.17 16.52 -3.62
N LYS A 101 0.44 17.71 -3.69
CA LYS A 101 1.81 17.92 -3.20
C LYS A 101 1.84 17.77 -1.68
N LEU A 102 0.89 18.38 -0.97
CA LEU A 102 0.79 18.21 0.49
C LEU A 102 0.52 16.75 0.87
N SER A 103 -0.39 16.10 0.15
CA SER A 103 -0.78 14.71 0.42
C SER A 103 0.37 13.71 0.24
N VAL A 104 1.18 13.84 -0.82
CA VAL A 104 2.32 12.93 -1.02
C VAL A 104 3.40 13.13 0.05
N HIS A 105 3.69 14.37 0.44
CA HIS A 105 4.68 14.65 1.49
C HIS A 105 4.21 14.13 2.85
N LEU A 106 2.92 14.27 3.16
CA LEU A 106 2.33 13.71 4.38
C LEU A 106 2.45 12.18 4.41
N ASN A 107 2.05 11.49 3.35
CA ASN A 107 2.11 10.03 3.31
C ASN A 107 3.56 9.53 3.37
N LEU A 108 4.50 10.18 2.70
CA LEU A 108 5.91 9.85 2.80
C LEU A 108 6.45 10.07 4.22
N SER A 109 6.03 11.14 4.91
CA SER A 109 6.43 11.39 6.30
C SER A 109 5.89 10.36 7.30
N ALA A 110 4.77 9.70 7.00
CA ALA A 110 4.23 8.63 7.84
C ALA A 110 4.95 7.29 7.61
N LEU A 111 5.61 7.13 6.46
CA LEU A 111 6.36 5.92 6.09
C LEU A 111 7.79 5.92 6.65
N TYR A 112 8.38 7.10 6.88
CA TYR A 112 9.70 7.31 7.48
C TYR A 112 9.65 7.36 9.01
#